data_AF-A0A3S5AH95-F1
#
_entry.id   AF-A0A3S5AH95-F1
#
_cell.length_a   1.000
_cell.length_b   1.000
_cell.length_c   1.000
_cell.angle_alpha   90.00
_cell.angle_beta   90.00
_cell.angle_gamma   90.00
#
_symmetry.space_group_name_H-M   'P 1'
#
loop_
_entity.id
_entity.type
_entity.pdbx_description
1 polymer ?
#
loop_
_entity_poly.entity_id
_entity_poly.type
_entity_poly.pdbx_seq_one_letter_code
_entity_poly.pdbx_strand_id
1 'polypeptide(L)' 'MNVNIPTEGRLMGYVMAKSEGIQTDWHGHVTAVTVAPEYRRLGLASELMRGVEETSER' A
#
# COMPACT_ATOMS: atom_id res chain seq x y z
N MET A 1 -2.66 -12.04 1.34
CA MET A 1 -1.89 -10.87 0.86
C MET A 1 -1.09 -11.33 -0.36
N ASN A 2 -1.59 -11.07 -1.57
CA ASN A 2 -0.92 -11.48 -2.81
C ASN A 2 0.12 -10.42 -3.18
N VAL A 3 1.39 -10.81 -3.20
CA VAL A 3 2.50 -9.96 -3.68
C VAL A 3 2.79 -10.38 -5.11
N ASN A 4 2.34 -9.57 -6.07
CA ASN A 4 2.73 -9.73 -7.48
C ASN A 4 4.16 -9.20 -7.64
N ILE A 5 5.10 -10.04 -8.09
CA ILE A 5 6.50 -9.67 -8.33
C ILE A 5 6.84 -9.95 -9.80
N PRO A 6 6.73 -8.95 -10.70
CA PRO A 6 7.45 -8.99 -11.95
C PRO A 6 8.85 -8.38 -11.73
N THR A 7 9.89 -9.14 -12.10
CA THR A 7 11.35 -8.90 -12.04
C THR A 7 12.09 -9.48 -10.81
N GLU A 8 12.64 -10.68 -10.98
CA GLU A 8 13.73 -11.31 -10.18
C GLU A 8 13.62 -11.31 -8.63
N GLY A 9 12.43 -11.12 -8.05
CA GLY A 9 12.24 -11.12 -6.60
C GLY A 9 12.80 -9.90 -5.87
N ARG A 10 13.16 -8.82 -6.58
CA ARG A 10 13.65 -7.59 -5.97
C ARG A 10 12.48 -6.72 -5.51
N LEU A 11 12.46 -6.36 -4.23
CA LEU A 11 11.40 -5.54 -3.64
C LEU A 11 11.47 -4.09 -4.17
N MET A 12 10.46 -3.68 -4.94
CA MET A 12 10.37 -2.32 -5.52
C MET A 12 9.79 -1.28 -4.55
N GLY A 13 8.92 -1.72 -3.64
CA GLY A 13 8.26 -0.87 -2.66
C GLY A 13 7.28 -1.66 -1.80
N TYR A 14 6.76 -1.02 -0.76
CA TYR A 14 5.75 -1.59 0.14
C TYR A 14 4.79 -0.52 0.65
N VAL A 15 3.63 -0.98 1.12
CA VAL A 15 2.67 -0.20 1.89
C VAL A 15 2.26 -1.00 3.13
N MET A 16 2.12 -0.31 4.26
CA MET A 16 1.64 -0.84 5.52
C MET A 16 0.52 0.06 6.02
N ALA A 17 -0.62 -0.55 6.28
CA ALA A 17 -1.82 0.14 6.78
C ALA A 17 -2.49 -0.71 7.87
N LYS A 18 -3.32 -0.06 8.67
CA LYS A 18 -4.14 -0.66 9.73
C LYS A 18 -5.49 0.04 9.80
N SER A 19 -6.48 -0.60 10.41
CA SER A 19 -7.75 0.05 10.73
C SER A 19 -7.63 0.78 12.07
N GLU A 20 -8.14 2.00 12.15
CA GLU A 20 -8.26 2.80 13.37
C GLU A 20 -9.69 3.31 13.49
N GLY A 21 -10.12 3.65 14.71
CA GLY A 21 -11.47 4.16 14.95
C GLY A 21 -12.07 3.66 16.26
N ILE A 22 -13.20 4.27 16.64
CA ILE A 22 -14.00 3.87 17.80
C ILE A 22 -15.47 3.79 17.36
N GLN A 23 -16.18 2.76 17.81
CA GLN A 23 -17.59 2.51 17.48
C GLN A 23 -17.83 2.44 15.96
N THR A 24 -18.53 3.42 15.38
CA THR A 24 -18.94 3.43 13.97
C THR A 24 -17.96 4.18 13.07
N ASP A 25 -16.92 4.80 13.64
CA ASP A 25 -15.97 5.64 12.92
C ASP A 25 -14.67 4.88 12.59
N TRP A 26 -14.82 3.68 12.01
CA TRP A 26 -13.66 2.91 11.54
C TRP A 26 -13.16 3.45 10.21
N HIS A 27 -11.86 3.73 10.13
CA HIS A 27 -11.20 4.25 8.95
C HIS A 27 -9.83 3.58 8.75
N GLY A 28 -9.40 3.50 7.49
CA GLY A 28 -8.05 3.04 7.16
C GLY A 28 -7.00 4.08 7.53
N HIS A 29 -5.91 3.64 8.17
CA HIS A 29 -4.74 4.45 8.48
C HIS A 29 -3.52 3.87 7.79
N VAL A 30 -2.83 4.67 6.97
CA VAL A 30 -1.57 4.26 6.33
C VAL A 30 -0.39 4.61 7.22
N THR A 31 0.28 3.59 7.74
CA THR A 31 1.46 3.73 8.61
C THR A 31 2.71 4.07 7.81
N ALA A 32 2.91 3.40 6.67
CA ALA A 32 4.09 3.59 5.84
C ALA A 32 3.83 3.26 4.38
N VAL A 33 4.38 4.06 3.48
CA VAL A 33 4.53 3.75 2.05
C VAL A 33 5.94 4.11 1.63
N THR A 34 6.63 3.19 0.96
CA THR A 34 8.01 3.41 0.52
C THR A 34 8.23 2.78 -0.83
N VAL A 35 8.89 3.51 -1.72
CA VAL A 35 9.34 3.03 -3.04
C VAL A 35 10.84 3.25 -3.14
N ALA A 36 11.55 2.21 -3.54
CA ALA A 36 13.00 2.27 -3.73
C ALA A 36 13.35 3.38 -4.76
N PRO A 37 14.44 4.14 -4.57
CA PRO A 37 14.76 5.31 -5.39
C PRO A 37 14.73 5.06 -6.90
N GLU A 38 15.19 3.90 -7.32
CA GLU A 38 15.32 3.46 -8.72
C GLU A 38 13.96 3.25 -9.41
N TYR A 39 12.89 3.04 -8.62
CA TYR A 39 11.53 2.78 -9.10
C TYR A 39 10.55 3.92 -8.81
N ARG A 40 11.05 5.08 -8.36
CA ARG A 40 10.22 6.28 -8.15
C ARG A 40 9.73 6.83 -9.50
N ARG A 41 8.62 7.58 -9.46
CA ARG A 41 7.97 8.22 -10.63
C ARG A 41 7.37 7.25 -11.66
N LEU A 42 7.32 5.96 -11.35
CA LEU A 42 6.62 4.94 -12.15
C LEU A 42 5.14 4.76 -11.76
N GLY A 43 4.64 5.53 -10.79
CA GLY A 43 3.27 5.39 -10.28
C GLY A 43 3.07 4.29 -9.23
N LEU A 44 4.12 3.56 -8.85
CA LEU A 44 4.03 2.45 -7.88
C LEU A 44 3.41 2.84 -6.53
N ALA A 45 3.74 4.03 -6.00
CA ALA A 45 3.15 4.49 -4.74
C ALA A 45 1.63 4.70 -4.86
N SER A 46 1.17 5.21 -6.01
CA SER A 46 -0.26 5.40 -6.28
C SER A 46 -0.98 4.05 -6.39
N GLU A 47 -0.37 3.07 -7.05
CA GLU A 47 -0.92 1.72 -7.16
C GLU A 47 -1.03 1.02 -5.79
N LEU A 48 0.02 1.13 -4.97
CA LEU A 48 0.03 0.60 -3.60
C LEU A 48 -1.08 1.24 -2.75
N MET A 49 -1.26 2.55 -2.85
CA MET A 49 -2.31 3.27 -2.12
C MET A 49 -3.71 2.88 -2.56
N ARG A 50 -3.94 2.72 -3.88
CA ARG A 50 -5.22 2.24 -4.40
C ARG A 50 -5.60 0.88 -3.82
N GLY A 51 -4.63 -0.04 -3.69
CA GLY A 51 -4.88 -1.34 -3.07
C GLY A 51 -5.31 -1.25 -1.60
N VAL A 52 -4.80 -0.27 -0.85
CA VAL A 52 -5.22 -0.02 0.54
C VAL A 52 -6.63 0.56 0.58
N GLU A 53 -6.94 1.50 -0.30
CA GLU A 53 -8.27 2.11 -0.42
C GLU A 53 -9.34 1.05 -0.75
N GLU A 54 -9.11 0.25 -1.80
CA GLU A 54 -10.00 -0.86 -2.19
C GLU A 54 -10.22 -1.90 -1.08
N THR A 55 -9.23 -2.07 -0.18
CA THR A 55 -9.33 -2.99 0.96
C THR A 55 -10.02 -2.35 2.16
N SER A 56 -9.94 -1.03 2.31
CA SER A 56 -10.52 -0.30 3.46
C SER A 56 -11.98 0.08 3.24
N GLU A 57 -12.43 0.18 1.99
CA GLU A 57 -13.83 0.47 1.61
C GLU A 57 -14.71 -0.79 1.49
N ARG A 58 -14.13 -1.98 1.69
CA ARG A 58 -14.82 -3.28 1.73
C ARG A 58 -15.00 -3.78 3.15
#